data_AF-A0A961DPY9-F1
#
_entry.id   AF-A0A961DPY9-F1
#
_cell.length_a   1.000
_cell.length_b   1.000
_cell.length_c   1.000
_cell.angle_alpha   90.00
_cell.angle_beta   90.00
_cell.angle_gamma   90.00
#
_symmetry.space_group_name_H-M   'P 1'
#
loop_
_entity.id
_entity.type
_entity.pdbx_description
1 polymer ?
#
loop_
_entity_poly.entity_id
_entity_poly.type
_entity_poly.pdbx_seq_one_letter_code
_entity_poly.pdbx_strand_id
1 'polypeptide(L)'
;MTTTLEAVEAACTHLAETGDQITFTGVAEHTGISRTTLYRNPQLRAVIDDHRRDSHDRHTLTGLAAEIAHLRTGLEALADRVRDQEERLRHLEGRTTTRRRAN
;
A
#
# COMPACT_ATOMS: atom_id res chain seq x y z
N MET A 1 10.10 12.15 -21.18
CA MET A 1 11.33 11.35 -21.10
C MET A 1 11.52 11.03 -19.63
N THR A 2 11.16 9.82 -19.19
CA THR A 2 11.39 9.38 -17.82
C THR A 2 12.89 9.33 -17.57
N THR A 3 13.33 9.95 -16.48
CA THR A 3 14.73 9.93 -16.10
C THR A 3 15.12 8.52 -15.62
N THR A 4 16.41 8.19 -15.71
CA THR A 4 16.94 6.91 -15.21
C THR A 4 16.61 6.67 -13.73
N LEU A 5 16.49 7.75 -12.94
CA LEU A 5 16.13 7.71 -11.53
C LEU A 5 14.66 7.30 -11.34
N GLU A 6 13.73 7.97 -12.04
CA GLU A 6 12.29 7.65 -11.98
C GLU A 6 12.02 6.21 -12.40
N ALA A 7 12.75 5.69 -13.40
CA ALA A 7 12.62 4.30 -13.82
C ALA A 7 13.06 3.31 -12.72
N VAL A 8 14.12 3.64 -11.97
CA VAL A 8 14.61 2.83 -10.85
C VAL A 8 13.65 2.90 -9.66
N GLU A 9 13.13 4.07 -9.32
CA GLU A 9 12.11 4.24 -8.27
C GLU A 9 10.83 3.44 -8.59
N ALA A 10 10.35 3.52 -9.83
CA ALA A 10 9.20 2.75 -10.29
C ALA A 10 9.44 1.23 -10.21
N ALA A 11 10.63 0.76 -10.61
CA ALA A 11 10.98 -0.65 -10.52
C ALA A 11 11.07 -1.16 -9.08
N CYS A 12 11.64 -0.36 -8.17
CA CYS A 12 11.67 -0.71 -6.74
C CYS A 12 10.28 -0.76 -6.13
N THR A 13 9.41 0.20 -6.46
CA THR A 13 8.00 0.19 -6.02
C THR A 13 7.29 -1.06 -6.53
N HIS A 14 7.47 -1.42 -7.80
CA HIS A 14 6.86 -2.62 -8.37
C HIS A 14 7.30 -3.89 -7.65
N LEU A 15 8.60 -4.06 -7.39
CA LEU A 15 9.12 -5.21 -6.63
C LEU A 15 8.58 -5.25 -5.19
N ALA A 16 8.41 -4.09 -4.55
CA ALA A 16 7.82 -4.01 -3.22
C ALA A 16 6.33 -4.41 -3.21
N GLU A 17 5.58 -4.06 -4.25
CA GLU A 17 4.16 -4.40 -4.40
C GLU A 17 3.95 -5.88 -4.73
N THR A 18 4.83 -6.49 -5.52
CA THR A 18 4.78 -7.93 -5.83
C THR A 18 5.27 -8.81 -4.68
N GLY A 19 5.86 -8.20 -3.64
CA GLY A 19 6.45 -8.92 -2.50
C GLY A 19 7.80 -9.57 -2.84
N ASP A 20 8.41 -9.18 -3.96
CA ASP A 20 9.72 -9.64 -4.36
C ASP A 20 10.82 -8.90 -3.59
N GLN A 21 11.96 -9.57 -3.37
CA GLN A 21 13.11 -8.90 -2.78
C GLN A 21 13.66 -7.83 -3.72
N ILE A 22 13.75 -6.60 -3.22
CA ILE A 22 14.42 -5.50 -3.93
C ILE A 22 15.92 -5.80 -4.00
N THR A 23 16.37 -6.21 -5.18
CA THR A 23 17.77 -6.51 -5.48
C THR A 23 18.26 -5.73 -6.70
N PHE A 24 19.56 -5.43 -6.76
CA PHE A 24 20.16 -4.80 -7.95
C PHE A 24 19.94 -5.60 -9.23
N THR A 25 19.83 -6.94 -9.14
CA THR A 25 19.52 -7.80 -10.28
C THR A 25 18.08 -7.61 -10.73
N GLY A 26 17.10 -7.68 -9.81
CA GLY A 26 15.69 -7.47 -10.15
C GLY A 26 15.42 -6.07 -10.71
N VAL A 27 16.05 -5.04 -10.14
CA VAL A 27 15.93 -3.67 -10.65
C VAL A 27 16.56 -3.54 -12.05
N ALA A 28 17.71 -4.18 -12.30
CA ALA A 28 18.34 -4.18 -13.62
C ALA A 28 17.47 -4.88 -14.68
N GLU A 29 16.85 -6.00 -14.33
CA GLU A 29 15.94 -6.75 -15.22
C GLU A 29 14.68 -5.94 -15.54
N HIS A 30 14.11 -5.28 -14.53
CA HIS A 30 12.89 -4.49 -14.69
C HIS A 30 13.11 -3.18 -15.45
N THR A 31 14.26 -2.52 -15.28
CA THR A 31 14.56 -1.23 -15.91
C THR A 31 15.33 -1.34 -17.22
N GLY A 32 15.94 -2.50 -17.50
CA GLY A 32 16.90 -2.69 -18.60
C GLY A 32 18.24 -1.97 -18.37
N ILE A 33 18.47 -1.39 -17.19
CA ILE A 33 19.72 -0.71 -16.85
C ILE A 33 20.76 -1.75 -16.41
N SER A 34 21.98 -1.64 -16.93
CA SER A 34 23.04 -2.58 -16.53
C SER A 34 23.33 -2.50 -15.02
N ARG A 35 23.54 -3.65 -14.37
CA ARG A 35 23.98 -3.72 -12.97
C ARG A 35 25.21 -2.85 -12.70
N THR A 36 26.15 -2.81 -13.64
CA THR A 36 27.35 -1.97 -13.55
C THR A 36 27.00 -0.49 -13.44
N THR A 37 26.00 -0.02 -14.20
CA THR A 37 25.50 1.36 -14.14
C THR A 37 24.84 1.64 -12.79
N LEU A 38 24.01 0.72 -12.29
CA LEU A 38 23.36 0.84 -10.98
C LEU A 38 24.38 0.92 -9.84
N TYR A 39 25.45 0.13 -9.89
CA TYR A 39 26.50 0.17 -8.88
C TYR A 39 27.39 1.41 -8.96
N ARG A 40 27.65 1.92 -10.17
CA ARG A 40 28.54 3.07 -10.39
C ARG A 40 27.88 4.41 -10.09
N ASN A 41 26.56 4.53 -10.23
CA ASN A 41 25.85 5.76 -9.91
C ASN A 41 25.45 5.77 -8.42
N PRO A 42 26.04 6.64 -7.58
CA PRO A 42 25.75 6.68 -6.15
C PRO A 42 24.30 7.07 -5.84
N GLN A 43 23.63 7.86 -6.69
CA GLN A 43 22.23 8.21 -6.51
C GLN A 43 21.32 7.01 -6.73
N LEU A 44 21.52 6.26 -7.82
CA LEU A 44 20.75 5.04 -8.09
C LEU A 44 20.97 3.99 -7.02
N ARG A 45 22.22 3.84 -6.56
CA ARG A 45 22.56 2.94 -5.47
C ARG A 45 21.83 3.32 -4.17
N ALA A 46 21.82 4.61 -3.82
CA ALA A 46 21.17 5.09 -2.61
C ALA A 46 19.67 4.78 -2.61
N VAL A 47 18.96 5.04 -3.72
CA VAL A 47 17.53 4.73 -3.86
C VAL A 47 17.24 3.25 -3.68
N ILE A 48 18.02 2.38 -4.34
CA ILE A 48 17.84 0.92 -4.22
C ILE A 48 18.10 0.45 -2.78
N ASP A 49 19.16 0.95 -2.15
CA ASP A 49 19.50 0.57 -0.78
C ASP A 49 18.46 1.06 0.24
N ASP A 50 17.87 2.23 0.04
CA ASP A 50 16.83 2.80 0.90
C ASP A 50 15.55 1.97 0.83
N HIS A 51 15.02 1.75 -0.39
CA HIS A 51 13.85 0.91 -0.59
C HIS A 51 14.04 -0.53 -0.13
N ARG A 52 15.26 -1.06 -0.25
CA ARG A 52 15.59 -2.40 0.26
C ARG A 52 15.52 -2.48 1.79
N ARG A 53 15.95 -1.42 2.51
CA ARG A 53 15.83 -1.35 3.98
C ARG A 53 14.38 -1.25 4.40
N ASP A 54 13.63 -0.33 3.81
CA ASP A 54 12.20 -0.15 4.10
C ASP A 54 11.40 -1.43 3.85
N SER A 55 11.69 -2.11 2.73
CA SER A 55 11.05 -3.37 2.41
C SER A 55 11.44 -4.45 3.40
N HIS A 56 12.72 -4.58 3.76
CA HIS A 56 13.16 -5.56 4.75
C HIS A 56 12.47 -5.33 6.10
N ASP A 57 12.36 -4.08 6.54
CA ASP A 57 11.68 -3.71 7.79
C ASP A 57 10.19 -4.06 7.75
N ARG A 58 9.49 -3.81 6.64
CA ARG A 58 8.10 -4.27 6.42
C ARG A 58 7.96 -5.78 6.45
N HIS A 59 8.90 -6.52 5.87
CA HIS A 59 8.88 -7.99 5.82
C HIS A 59 9.39 -8.66 7.11
N THR A 60 9.88 -7.91 8.09
CA THR A 60 10.13 -8.47 9.43
C THR A 60 8.81 -8.83 10.12
N LEU A 61 8.85 -9.80 11.05
CA LEU A 61 7.68 -10.16 11.87
C LEU A 61 7.06 -8.93 12.57
N THR A 62 7.87 -7.95 12.94
CA THR A 62 7.41 -6.69 13.54
C THR A 62 6.68 -5.80 12.52
N GLY A 63 7.21 -5.67 11.31
CA GLY A 63 6.57 -4.93 10.22
C GLY A 63 5.23 -5.54 9.82
N LEU A 64 5.19 -6.86 9.65
CA LEU A 64 3.96 -7.61 9.36
C LEU A 64 2.94 -7.50 10.49
N ALA A 65 3.38 -7.56 11.76
CA ALA A 65 2.49 -7.37 12.90
C ALA A 65 1.88 -5.95 12.93
N ALA A 66 2.67 -4.93 12.60
CA ALA A 66 2.19 -3.55 12.52
C ALA A 66 1.19 -3.36 11.37
N GLU A 67 1.42 -3.96 10.21
CA GLU A 67 0.50 -3.93 9.06
C GLU A 67 -0.82 -4.63 9.37
N ILE A 68 -0.78 -5.81 10.00
CA ILE A 68 -1.98 -6.53 10.48
C ILE A 68 -2.75 -5.68 11.49
N ALA A 69 -2.05 -5.01 12.42
CA ALA A 69 -2.70 -4.12 13.40
C ALA A 69 -3.40 -2.94 12.70
N HIS A 70 -2.74 -2.33 11.72
CA HIS A 70 -3.31 -1.23 10.94
C HIS A 70 -4.56 -1.66 10.16
N LEU A 71 -4.50 -2.81 9.48
CA LEU A 71 -5.63 -3.37 8.74
C LEU A 71 -6.82 -3.69 9.65
N ARG A 72 -6.57 -4.21 10.87
CA ARG A 72 -7.62 -4.45 11.86
C ARG A 72 -8.33 -3.17 12.27
N THR A 73 -7.56 -2.11 12.57
CA THR A 73 -8.12 -0.78 12.89
C THR A 73 -8.98 -0.24 11.74
N GLY A 74 -8.50 -0.36 10.50
CA GLY A 74 -9.28 0.06 9.33
C GLY A 74 -10.57 -0.73 9.15
N LEU A 75 -10.53 -2.04 9.39
CA LEU A 75 -11.71 -2.91 9.31
C LEU A 75 -12.73 -2.61 10.40
N GLU A 76 -12.28 -2.33 11.62
CA GLU A 76 -13.14 -1.92 12.75
C GLU A 76 -13.86 -0.61 12.44
N ALA A 77 -13.13 0.39 11.94
CA ALA A 77 -13.72 1.67 11.53
C ALA A 77 -14.77 1.49 10.42
N LEU A 78 -14.53 0.58 9.48
CA LEU A 78 -15.51 0.25 8.45
C LEU A 78 -16.75 -0.44 9.03
N ALA A 79 -16.57 -1.39 9.96
CA ALA A 79 -17.68 -2.07 10.62
C ALA A 79 -18.56 -1.09 11.39
N ASP A 80 -17.98 -0.13 12.10
CA ASP A 80 -18.71 0.91 12.80
C ASP A 80 -19.50 1.80 11.85
N ARG A 81 -18.90 2.15 10.71
CA ARG A 81 -19.58 2.94 9.68
C ARG A 81 -20.77 2.20 9.07
N VAL A 82 -20.65 0.89 8.85
CA VAL A 82 -21.76 0.06 8.36
C VAL A 82 -22.90 0.03 9.39
N ARG A 83 -22.60 -0.14 10.68
CA ARG A 83 -23.62 -0.11 11.74
C ARG A 83 -24.38 1.21 11.79
N ASP A 84 -23.67 2.34 11.73
CA ASP A 84 -24.30 3.68 11.68
C ASP A 84 -25.18 3.85 10.43
N GLN A 85 -24.73 3.35 9.27
CA GLN A 85 -25.54 3.38 8.05
C GLN A 85 -26.81 2.55 8.16
N GLU A 86 -26.73 1.34 8.71
CA GLU A 86 -27.90 0.50 8.94
C GLU A 86 -28.89 1.15 9.92
N GLU A 87 -28.39 1.76 11.00
CA GLU A 87 -29.25 2.44 11.98
C GLU A 87 -29.96 3.64 11.36
N ARG A 88 -29.27 4.44 10.54
CA ARG A 88 -29.88 5.53 9.78
C ARG A 88 -30.97 5.03 8.83
N LEU A 89 -30.73 3.92 8.12
CA LEU A 89 -31.74 3.33 7.24
C LEU A 89 -32.98 2.90 8.05
N ARG A 90 -32.81 2.22 9.19
CA ARG A 90 -33.94 1.84 10.07
C ARG A 90 -34.74 3.04 10.53
N HIS A 91 -34.08 4.14 10.90
CA HIS A 91 -34.78 5.37 11.28
C HIS A 91 -35.56 6.00 10.12
N LEU A 92 -34.98 6.02 8.91
CA LEU A 92 -35.66 6.57 7.72
C LEU A 92 -36.86 5.71 7.30
N GLU A 93 -36.70 4.39 7.30
CA GLU A 93 -37.79 3.45 7.02
C GLU A 93 -38.91 3.61 8.05
N GLY A 94 -38.58 3.57 9.35
CA GLY A 94 -39.57 3.73 10.44
C GLY A 94 -40.32 5.07 10.41
N ARG A 95 -39.66 6.17 10.04
CA ARG A 95 -40.30 7.49 9.84
C ARG A 95 -41.28 7.47 8.67
N THR A 96 -40.95 6.75 7.61
CA THR A 96 -41.80 6.62 6.41
C THR A 96 -43.06 5.79 6.71
N THR A 97 -42.93 4.70 7.45
CA THR A 97 -44.06 3.86 7.87
C THR A 97 -45.00 4.58 8.83
N THR A 98 -44.45 5.37 9.76
CA THR A 98 -45.25 6.14 10.73
C THR A 98 -46.07 7.23 10.04
N ARG A 99 -45.50 7.90 9.03
CA ARG A 99 -46.19 8.94 8.24
C ARG A 99 -47.34 8.38 7.40
N ARG A 100 -47.26 7.12 6.96
CA ARG A 100 -48.31 6.46 6.14
C ARG A 100 -49.53 6.02 6.96
N ARG A 101 -49.43 5.84 8.27
CA ARG A 101 -50.57 5.50 9.16
C ARG A 101 -51.36 6.72 9.65
N ALA A 102 -50.81 7.92 9.50
CA ALA A 102 -51.43 9.17 9.97
C ALA A 102 -52.18 9.94 8.86
N ASN A 103 -52.40 9.31 7.71
CA ASN A 103 -53.11 9.83 6.55
C ASN A 103 -54.11 8.77 6.06
#